data_AF-A0A9X8QLB8-F1
#
_entry.id   AF-A0A9X8QLB8-F1
#
_cell.length_a   1.000
_cell.length_b   1.000
_cell.length_c   1.000
_cell.angle_alpha   90.00
_cell.angle_beta   90.00
_cell.angle_gamma   90.00
#
_symmetry.space_group_name_H-M   'P 1'
#
loop_
_entity.id
_entity.type
_entity.pdbx_description
1 polymer ?
#
loop_
_entity_poly.entity_id
_entity_poly.type
_entity_poly.pdbx_seq_one_letter_code
_entity_poly.pdbx_strand_id
1 'polypeptide(L)'
;MPYAYRYEAVRLKRLVCRNEPFWPYLSEALTLKLYNGVMYRGFNASRVIDEIALLEGATSSRQTNTKPATQFKGPHLGRFWHKHWTDSAFINKNLDIHWFGPHAEKKELLKREIEKACKTLGKDSVDDLVEDEIQGLASLVSHSVVHNGYASRRARNALTGEWLIYYIHNGQNYYLDIAVHCSRQDEPALLERLRASCEWEFPFAFS
;
A
#
# COMPACT_ATOMS: atom_id res chain seq x y z
N MET A 1 17.56 -30.16 3.27
CA MET A 1 17.08 -30.40 1.89
C MET A 1 16.49 -29.10 1.38
N PRO A 2 16.87 -28.57 0.20
CA PRO A 2 16.29 -27.33 -0.30
C PRO A 2 14.91 -27.63 -0.90
N TYR A 3 13.87 -27.05 -0.31
CA TYR A 3 12.45 -27.25 -0.62
C TYR A 3 12.00 -26.53 -1.91
N ALA A 4 12.88 -25.77 -2.57
CA ALA A 4 12.60 -24.91 -3.72
C ALA A 4 12.00 -25.61 -4.96
N TYR A 5 11.87 -26.93 -4.95
CA TYR A 5 11.31 -27.75 -6.04
C TYR A 5 10.20 -28.71 -5.61
N ARG A 6 9.54 -28.49 -4.46
CA ARG A 6 8.30 -29.24 -4.18
C ARG A 6 7.25 -28.80 -5.19
N TYR A 7 6.75 -29.77 -5.96
CA TYR A 7 5.73 -29.57 -7.00
C TYR A 7 4.55 -28.71 -6.50
N GLU A 8 4.14 -28.90 -5.24
CA GLU A 8 3.08 -28.14 -4.59
C GLU A 8 3.40 -26.65 -4.44
N ALA A 9 4.62 -26.30 -3.99
CA ALA A 9 5.06 -24.92 -3.84
C ALA A 9 5.10 -24.22 -5.20
N VAL A 10 5.64 -24.87 -6.22
CA VAL A 10 5.64 -24.36 -7.60
C VAL A 10 4.21 -24.13 -8.11
N ARG A 11 3.32 -25.10 -7.90
CA ARG A 11 1.92 -24.98 -8.31
C ARG A 11 1.20 -23.84 -7.59
N LEU A 12 1.44 -23.67 -6.29
CA LEU A 12 0.85 -22.61 -5.49
C LEU A 12 1.34 -21.22 -5.93
N LYS A 13 2.66 -21.06 -6.13
CA LYS A 13 3.26 -19.82 -6.64
C LYS A 13 2.68 -19.43 -7.99
N ARG A 14 2.62 -20.39 -8.92
CA ARG A 14 2.00 -20.18 -10.25
C ARG A 14 0.53 -19.80 -10.15
N LEU A 15 -0.23 -20.46 -9.26
CA LEU A 15 -1.64 -20.15 -9.03
C LEU A 15 -1.82 -18.70 -8.54
N VAL A 16 -1.11 -18.32 -7.47
CA VAL A 16 -1.17 -16.99 -6.85
C VAL A 16 -0.75 -15.90 -7.83
N CYS A 17 0.33 -16.14 -8.58
CA CYS A 17 0.86 -15.22 -9.58
C CYS A 17 0.13 -15.28 -10.93
N ARG A 18 -0.95 -16.08 -11.07
CA ARG A 18 -1.71 -16.21 -12.33
C ARG A 18 -0.84 -16.62 -13.53
N ASN A 19 0.17 -17.46 -13.29
CA ASN A 19 1.21 -17.89 -14.24
C ASN A 19 2.10 -16.77 -14.80
N GLU A 20 2.15 -15.59 -14.16
CA GLU A 20 3.10 -14.55 -14.51
C GLU A 20 4.55 -14.99 -14.28
N PRO A 21 5.52 -14.56 -15.12
CA PRO A 21 6.88 -15.07 -15.13
C PRO A 21 7.68 -14.76 -13.86
N PHE A 22 7.20 -13.83 -13.03
CA PHE A 22 7.84 -13.47 -11.76
C PHE A 22 7.57 -14.44 -10.61
N TRP A 23 6.72 -15.47 -10.81
CA TRP A 23 6.42 -16.47 -9.77
C TRP A 23 7.64 -17.11 -9.09
N PRO A 24 8.79 -17.35 -9.76
CA PRO A 24 9.95 -17.95 -9.11
C PRO A 24 10.58 -17.04 -8.03
N TYR A 25 10.33 -15.74 -8.12
CA TYR A 25 10.97 -14.73 -7.25
C TYR A 25 10.13 -14.36 -6.03
N LEU A 26 8.93 -14.93 -5.89
CA LEU A 26 8.14 -14.81 -4.66
C LEU A 26 8.60 -15.86 -3.67
N SER A 27 8.80 -15.47 -2.42
CA SER A 27 9.03 -16.41 -1.33
C SER A 27 7.81 -17.31 -1.14
N GLU A 28 8.02 -18.51 -0.63
CA GLU A 28 6.92 -19.38 -0.21
C GLU A 28 6.07 -18.72 0.90
N ALA A 29 6.72 -17.98 1.81
CA ALA A 29 6.05 -17.27 2.89
C ALA A 29 5.05 -16.21 2.39
N LEU A 30 5.48 -15.37 1.45
CA LEU A 30 4.60 -14.39 0.81
C LEU A 30 3.49 -15.10 0.04
N THR A 31 3.82 -16.16 -0.69
CA THR A 31 2.85 -16.93 -1.48
C THR A 31 1.73 -17.49 -0.60
N LEU A 32 2.07 -18.07 0.56
CA LEU A 32 1.08 -18.57 1.52
C LEU A 32 0.21 -17.45 2.09
N LYS A 33 0.78 -16.27 2.39
CA LYS A 33 -0.01 -15.11 2.86
C LYS A 33 -0.96 -14.60 1.80
N LEU A 34 -0.52 -14.51 0.55
CA LEU A 34 -1.37 -14.10 -0.57
C LEU A 34 -2.50 -15.10 -0.81
N TYR A 35 -2.19 -16.40 -0.77
CA TYR A 35 -3.21 -17.45 -0.86
C TYR A 35 -4.24 -17.35 0.28
N ASN A 36 -3.79 -17.18 1.52
CA ASN A 36 -4.68 -16.96 2.67
C ASN A 36 -5.50 -15.67 2.51
N GLY A 37 -4.92 -14.60 1.96
CA GLY A 37 -5.64 -13.37 1.63
C GLY A 37 -6.79 -13.60 0.64
N VAL A 38 -6.58 -14.46 -0.36
CA VAL A 38 -7.65 -14.87 -1.29
C VAL A 38 -8.72 -15.71 -0.59
N MET A 39 -8.31 -16.69 0.21
CA MET A 39 -9.24 -17.64 0.85
C MET A 39 -10.10 -17.00 1.94
N TYR A 40 -9.48 -16.19 2.80
CA TYR A 40 -10.13 -15.61 3.98
C TYR A 40 -10.56 -14.16 3.79
N ARG A 41 -10.21 -13.53 2.66
CA ARG A 41 -10.55 -12.14 2.32
C ARG A 41 -10.12 -11.12 3.39
N GLY A 42 -9.07 -11.42 4.15
CA GLY A 42 -8.51 -10.52 5.16
C GLY A 42 -7.85 -9.26 4.56
N PHE A 43 -7.39 -9.36 3.31
CA PHE A 43 -6.90 -8.24 2.52
C PHE A 43 -7.00 -8.56 1.02
N ASN A 44 -6.90 -7.55 0.17
CA ASN A 44 -6.97 -7.79 -1.28
C ASN A 44 -5.61 -8.21 -1.86
N ALA A 45 -5.34 -9.53 -1.88
CA ALA A 45 -4.12 -10.10 -2.44
C ALA A 45 -3.86 -9.69 -3.91
N SER A 46 -4.91 -9.43 -4.70
CA SER A 46 -4.74 -8.96 -6.08
C SER A 46 -4.06 -7.60 -6.15
N ARG A 47 -4.24 -6.74 -5.15
CA ARG A 47 -3.56 -5.43 -5.08
C ARG A 47 -2.06 -5.60 -4.87
N VAL A 48 -1.63 -6.59 -4.10
CA VAL A 48 -0.20 -6.90 -3.94
C VAL A 48 0.39 -7.44 -5.24
N ILE A 49 -0.31 -8.36 -5.92
CA ILE A 49 0.12 -8.91 -7.21
C ILE A 49 0.20 -7.82 -8.28
N ASP A 50 -0.74 -6.87 -8.32
CA ASP A 50 -0.69 -5.76 -9.27
C ASP A 50 0.56 -4.87 -9.04
N GLU A 51 0.99 -4.67 -7.79
CA GLU A 51 2.25 -3.96 -7.49
C GLU A 51 3.49 -4.74 -7.94
N ILE A 52 3.50 -6.07 -7.74
CA ILE A 52 4.59 -6.95 -8.22
C ILE A 52 4.66 -6.89 -9.75
N ALA A 53 3.52 -7.05 -10.43
CA ALA A 53 3.45 -6.99 -11.89
C ALA A 53 3.96 -5.64 -12.42
N LEU A 54 3.64 -4.53 -11.75
CA LEU A 54 4.15 -3.21 -12.10
C LEU A 54 5.66 -3.08 -11.91
N LEU A 55 6.21 -3.61 -10.81
CA LEU A 55 7.65 -3.61 -10.53
C LEU A 55 8.45 -4.45 -11.53
N GLU A 56 7.86 -5.55 -12.02
CA GLU A 56 8.46 -6.43 -13.03
C GLU A 56 8.23 -5.98 -14.47
N GLY A 57 7.43 -4.94 -14.69
CA GLY A 57 7.05 -4.51 -16.05
C GLY A 57 6.24 -5.56 -16.81
N ALA A 58 5.48 -6.41 -16.10
CA ALA A 58 4.69 -7.47 -16.70
C ALA A 58 3.59 -6.91 -17.63
N THR A 59 3.23 -7.66 -18.66
CA THR A 59 2.19 -7.23 -19.62
C THR A 59 0.80 -7.14 -19.01
N SER A 60 0.53 -7.92 -17.95
CA SER A 60 -0.69 -7.82 -17.15
C SER A 60 -0.68 -6.70 -16.12
N SER A 61 0.43 -5.94 -16.03
CA SER A 61 0.55 -4.85 -15.07
C SER A 61 -0.58 -3.85 -15.25
N ARG A 62 -1.09 -3.41 -14.11
CA ARG A 62 -2.13 -2.38 -14.03
C ARG A 62 -1.50 -1.18 -13.36
N GLN A 63 -1.88 0.02 -13.80
CA GLN A 63 -1.44 1.23 -13.14
C GLN A 63 -1.88 1.19 -11.67
N THR A 64 -0.91 1.26 -10.77
CA THR A 64 -1.15 1.49 -9.36
C THR A 64 -0.88 2.96 -9.05
N ASN A 65 -1.64 3.52 -8.10
CA ASN A 65 -1.50 4.91 -7.69
C ASN A 65 -0.85 5.04 -6.30
N THR A 66 -0.13 4.01 -5.90
CA THR A 66 0.63 3.99 -4.65
C THR A 66 1.97 4.68 -4.82
N LYS A 67 2.53 5.14 -3.71
CA LYS A 67 3.87 5.75 -3.69
C LYS A 67 4.90 4.89 -4.42
N PRO A 68 5.89 5.49 -5.11
CA PRO A 68 7.00 4.76 -5.69
C PRO A 68 7.68 3.83 -4.67
N ALA A 69 8.29 2.75 -5.15
CA ALA A 69 9.09 1.91 -4.28
C ALA A 69 10.30 2.68 -3.77
N THR A 70 10.67 2.45 -2.51
CA THR A 70 11.86 3.06 -1.92
C THR A 70 12.60 2.06 -1.06
N GLN A 71 13.90 2.26 -0.94
CA GLN A 71 14.71 1.50 -0.01
C GLN A 71 14.34 1.88 1.44
N PHE A 72 14.31 0.91 2.33
CA PHE A 72 14.26 1.20 3.76
C PHE A 72 15.51 2.01 4.17
N LYS A 73 15.40 2.70 5.30
CA LYS A 73 16.51 3.43 5.92
C LYS A 73 16.83 2.76 7.26
N GLY A 74 18.07 2.89 7.72
CA GLY A 74 18.49 2.39 9.03
C GLY A 74 19.31 1.10 8.95
N PRO A 75 19.86 0.65 10.09
CA PRO A 75 20.85 -0.42 10.14
C PRO A 75 20.26 -1.82 9.92
N HIS A 76 18.99 -2.05 10.28
CA HIS A 76 18.37 -3.38 10.21
C HIS A 76 17.80 -3.67 8.83
N LEU A 77 16.95 -2.78 8.33
CA LEU A 77 16.22 -3.02 7.08
C LEU A 77 16.81 -2.30 5.86
N GLY A 78 17.85 -1.48 6.02
CA GLY A 78 18.38 -0.60 4.97
C GLY A 78 18.79 -1.28 3.66
N ARG A 79 18.99 -2.61 3.66
CA ARG A 79 19.26 -3.40 2.44
C ARG A 79 18.00 -3.79 1.65
N PHE A 80 16.83 -3.77 2.28
CA PHE A 80 15.57 -4.15 1.66
C PHE A 80 14.87 -2.94 1.05
N TRP A 81 13.99 -3.23 0.11
CA TRP A 81 13.09 -2.28 -0.51
C TRP A 81 11.67 -2.52 -0.04
N HIS A 82 10.87 -1.47 -0.10
CA HIS A 82 9.43 -1.59 0.05
C HIS A 82 8.69 -0.84 -1.04
N LYS A 83 7.56 -1.42 -1.44
CA LYS A 83 6.53 -0.81 -2.25
C LYS A 83 5.24 -0.80 -1.45
N HIS A 84 4.47 0.28 -1.54
CA HIS A 84 3.15 0.29 -0.93
C HIS A 84 2.16 -0.48 -1.78
N TRP A 85 1.29 -1.25 -1.13
CA TRP A 85 0.04 -1.71 -1.72
C TRP A 85 -1.12 -1.13 -0.91
N THR A 86 -2.28 -0.98 -1.53
CA THR A 86 -3.45 -0.36 -0.90
C THR A 86 -4.74 -1.02 -1.38
N ASP A 87 -5.76 -0.99 -0.54
CA ASP A 87 -7.12 -1.44 -0.83
C ASP A 87 -8.13 -0.50 -0.11
N SER A 88 -9.41 -0.88 -0.14
CA SER A 88 -10.49 -0.07 0.45
C SER A 88 -10.34 0.16 1.95
N ALA A 89 -9.68 -0.76 2.68
CA ALA A 89 -9.47 -0.63 4.12
C ALA A 89 -8.52 0.54 4.48
N PHE A 90 -7.78 1.07 3.50
CA PHE A 90 -6.85 2.19 3.71
C PHE A 90 -7.40 3.53 3.24
N ILE A 91 -8.67 3.63 2.84
CA ILE A 91 -9.28 4.92 2.45
C ILE A 91 -9.19 5.92 3.60
N ASN A 92 -9.61 5.53 4.80
CA ASN A 92 -9.54 6.35 6.01
C ASN A 92 -8.12 6.87 6.27
N LYS A 93 -7.09 6.01 6.23
CA LYS A 93 -5.69 6.39 6.43
C LYS A 93 -5.21 7.39 5.36
N ASN A 94 -5.65 7.21 4.12
CA ASN A 94 -5.27 8.13 3.05
C ASN A 94 -5.97 9.49 3.18
N LEU A 95 -7.23 9.52 3.62
CA LEU A 95 -7.95 10.75 3.96
C LEU A 95 -7.28 11.45 5.14
N ASP A 96 -6.93 10.71 6.17
CA ASP A 96 -6.24 11.22 7.35
C ASP A 96 -4.94 11.93 6.97
N ILE A 97 -4.05 11.26 6.21
CA ILE A 97 -2.81 11.89 5.73
C ILE A 97 -3.11 13.08 4.79
N HIS A 98 -4.18 13.04 4.00
CA HIS A 98 -4.53 14.14 3.08
C HIS A 98 -4.95 15.40 3.82
N TRP A 99 -5.80 15.27 4.84
CA TRP A 99 -6.45 16.39 5.52
C TRP A 99 -5.70 16.84 6.79
N PHE A 100 -5.07 15.89 7.48
CA PHE A 100 -4.44 16.09 8.79
C PHE A 100 -2.94 15.73 8.82
N GLY A 101 -2.34 15.38 7.67
CA GLY A 101 -0.89 15.24 7.61
C GLY A 101 -0.16 16.56 7.86
N PRO A 102 1.15 16.55 8.23
CA PRO A 102 1.88 17.78 8.60
C PRO A 102 1.84 18.90 7.54
N HIS A 103 1.85 18.51 6.26
CA HIS A 103 1.71 19.46 5.15
C HIS A 103 0.29 20.04 5.06
N ALA A 104 -0.72 19.20 5.31
CA ALA A 104 -2.13 19.55 5.21
C ALA A 104 -2.53 20.53 6.31
N GLU A 105 -2.10 20.27 7.54
CA GLU A 105 -2.27 21.16 8.69
C GLU A 105 -1.61 22.52 8.44
N LYS A 106 -0.33 22.52 8.04
CA LYS A 106 0.41 23.76 7.70
C LYS A 106 -0.27 24.59 6.61
N LYS A 107 -1.01 23.96 5.70
CA LYS A 107 -1.72 24.61 4.59
C LYS A 107 -3.21 24.79 4.85
N GLU A 108 -3.70 24.39 6.02
CA GLU A 108 -5.11 24.40 6.41
C GLU A 108 -6.03 23.79 5.33
N LEU A 109 -5.62 22.66 4.73
CA LEU A 109 -6.31 22.12 3.54
C LEU A 109 -7.79 21.81 3.80
N LEU A 110 -8.11 21.21 4.95
CA LEU A 110 -9.49 20.88 5.30
C LEU A 110 -10.35 22.13 5.46
N LYS A 111 -9.85 23.13 6.20
CA LYS A 111 -10.53 24.41 6.40
C LYS A 111 -10.82 25.09 5.06
N ARG A 112 -9.83 25.16 4.17
CA ARG A 112 -10.01 25.71 2.82
C ARG A 112 -11.04 24.95 2.00
N GLU A 113 -11.14 23.64 2.15
CA GLU A 113 -12.15 22.85 1.45
C GLU A 113 -13.56 23.12 2.00
N ILE A 114 -13.70 23.28 3.32
CA ILE A 114 -14.96 23.68 3.96
C ILE A 114 -15.36 25.10 3.53
N GLU A 115 -14.42 26.05 3.51
CA GLU A 115 -14.66 27.42 3.03
C GLU A 115 -15.14 27.45 1.57
N LYS A 116 -14.59 26.59 0.70
CA LYS A 116 -15.09 26.45 -0.68
C LYS A 116 -16.53 25.91 -0.72
N ALA A 117 -16.86 24.96 0.17
CA ALA A 117 -18.21 24.43 0.26
C ALA A 117 -19.21 25.51 0.71
N CYS A 118 -18.85 26.34 1.72
CA CYS A 118 -19.65 27.50 2.12
C CYS A 118 -19.87 28.49 0.95
N LYS A 119 -18.80 28.81 0.22
CA LYS A 119 -18.88 29.71 -0.96
C LYS A 119 -19.78 29.16 -2.06
N THR A 120 -19.85 27.85 -2.22
CA THR A 120 -20.76 27.21 -3.19
C THR A 120 -22.24 27.44 -2.83
N LEU A 121 -22.53 27.62 -1.54
CA LEU A 121 -23.86 28.00 -1.02
C LEU A 121 -24.06 29.51 -0.95
N GLY A 122 -23.11 30.33 -1.44
CA GLY A 122 -23.17 31.78 -1.36
C GLY A 122 -22.92 32.34 0.05
N LYS A 123 -22.19 31.60 0.90
CA LYS A 123 -21.88 31.97 2.29
C LYS A 123 -20.39 32.20 2.49
N ASP A 124 -20.04 33.14 3.37
CA ASP A 124 -18.66 33.45 3.70
C ASP A 124 -18.09 32.50 4.76
N SER A 125 -18.93 32.02 5.67
CA SER A 125 -18.56 31.09 6.74
C SER A 125 -19.65 30.08 7.06
N VAL A 126 -19.34 29.11 7.92
CA VAL A 126 -20.34 28.16 8.45
C VAL A 126 -21.33 28.88 9.37
N ASP A 127 -20.92 29.97 10.01
CA ASP A 127 -21.76 30.73 10.95
C ASP A 127 -22.87 31.52 10.23
N ASP A 128 -22.77 31.71 8.91
CA ASP A 128 -23.78 32.39 8.08
C ASP A 128 -24.90 31.45 7.58
N LEU A 129 -24.85 30.17 7.97
CA LEU A 129 -25.81 29.15 7.53
C LEU A 129 -27.08 29.19 8.37
N VAL A 130 -28.22 29.02 7.69
CA VAL A 130 -29.49 28.69 8.34
C VAL A 130 -29.72 27.18 8.37
N GLU A 131 -30.64 26.72 9.21
CA GLU A 131 -30.90 25.29 9.48
C GLU A 131 -31.11 24.47 8.20
N ASP A 132 -31.88 25.00 7.24
CA ASP A 132 -32.15 24.34 5.95
C ASP A 132 -30.90 24.18 5.05
N GLU A 133 -29.88 25.01 5.23
CA GLU A 133 -28.65 25.01 4.42
C GLU A 133 -27.58 24.07 5.00
N ILE A 134 -27.70 23.68 6.27
CA ILE A 134 -26.74 22.78 6.95
C ILE A 134 -26.66 21.43 6.24
N GLN A 135 -27.80 20.89 5.79
CA GLN A 135 -27.83 19.63 5.05
C GLN A 135 -27.11 19.74 3.69
N GLY A 136 -27.25 20.89 3.02
CA GLY A 136 -26.54 21.19 1.78
C GLY A 136 -25.03 21.24 2.00
N LEU A 137 -24.58 21.94 3.05
CA LEU A 137 -23.16 21.99 3.41
C LEU A 137 -22.63 20.59 3.76
N ALA A 138 -23.33 19.83 4.60
CA ALA A 138 -22.92 18.49 5.00
C ALA A 138 -22.75 17.56 3.79
N SER A 139 -23.63 17.68 2.79
CA SER A 139 -23.55 16.90 1.55
C SER A 139 -22.31 17.28 0.72
N LEU A 140 -22.07 18.58 0.54
CA LEU A 140 -20.91 19.10 -0.20
C LEU A 140 -19.59 18.72 0.49
N VAL A 141 -19.51 18.92 1.80
CA VAL A 141 -18.33 18.59 2.62
C VAL A 141 -18.09 17.09 2.61
N SER A 142 -19.12 16.26 2.81
CA SER A 142 -18.96 14.80 2.78
C SER A 142 -18.45 14.32 1.43
N HIS A 143 -19.00 14.84 0.33
CA HIS A 143 -18.52 14.53 -1.01
C HIS A 143 -17.08 14.99 -1.22
N SER A 144 -16.77 16.26 -0.95
CA SER A 144 -15.46 16.85 -1.23
C SER A 144 -14.36 16.22 -0.38
N VAL A 145 -14.58 16.09 0.93
CA VAL A 145 -13.60 15.55 1.86
C VAL A 145 -13.25 14.11 1.51
N VAL A 146 -14.25 13.27 1.21
CA VAL A 146 -14.00 11.86 0.88
C VAL A 146 -13.50 11.70 -0.55
N HIS A 147 -14.25 12.17 -1.54
CA HIS A 147 -13.92 11.95 -2.95
C HIS A 147 -12.68 12.74 -3.37
N ASN A 148 -12.64 14.06 -3.16
CA ASN A 148 -11.54 14.89 -3.64
C ASN A 148 -10.25 14.60 -2.87
N GLY A 149 -10.35 14.35 -1.56
CA GLY A 149 -9.19 14.01 -0.73
C GLY A 149 -8.50 12.73 -1.23
N TYR A 150 -9.28 11.67 -1.46
CA TYR A 150 -8.75 10.41 -1.98
C TYR A 150 -8.28 10.54 -3.45
N ALA A 151 -9.09 11.15 -4.32
CA ALA A 151 -8.76 11.35 -5.73
C ALA A 151 -7.48 12.18 -5.94
N SER A 152 -7.27 13.24 -5.14
CA SER A 152 -6.08 14.08 -5.19
C SER A 152 -4.80 13.32 -4.84
N ARG A 153 -4.86 12.39 -3.88
CA ARG A 153 -3.73 11.51 -3.58
C ARG A 153 -3.50 10.50 -4.70
N ARG A 154 -4.58 9.90 -5.22
CA ARG A 154 -4.55 8.95 -6.32
C ARG A 154 -3.90 9.56 -7.56
N ALA A 155 -4.32 10.76 -7.96
CA ALA A 155 -3.81 11.45 -9.14
C ALA A 155 -2.30 11.74 -9.09
N ARG A 156 -1.72 11.82 -7.89
CA ARG A 156 -0.29 12.11 -7.66
C ARG A 156 0.52 10.86 -7.27
N ASN A 157 -0.03 9.66 -7.48
CA ASN A 157 0.59 8.40 -7.08
C ASN A 157 1.04 8.41 -5.60
N ALA A 158 0.22 8.98 -4.72
CA ALA A 158 0.56 9.20 -3.32
C ALA A 158 -0.24 8.29 -2.37
N LEU A 159 -0.99 7.30 -2.88
CA LEU A 159 -1.70 6.38 -2.01
C LEU A 159 -0.73 5.57 -1.16
N THR A 160 -1.14 5.34 0.09
CA THR A 160 -0.39 4.56 1.06
C THR A 160 -1.24 3.39 1.52
N GLY A 161 -0.58 2.39 2.09
CA GLY A 161 -1.22 1.27 2.75
C GLY A 161 -0.13 0.51 3.49
N GLU A 162 -0.09 -0.79 3.31
CA GLU A 162 0.95 -1.65 3.85
C GLU A 162 2.12 -1.82 2.90
N TRP A 163 3.18 -2.49 3.37
CA TRP A 163 4.40 -2.71 2.62
C TRP A 163 4.40 -4.10 1.99
N LEU A 164 4.77 -4.14 0.72
CA LEU A 164 5.40 -5.27 0.05
C LEU A 164 6.90 -5.10 0.20
N ILE A 165 7.57 -6.05 0.84
CA ILE A 165 9.00 -6.03 1.12
C ILE A 165 9.72 -6.95 0.14
N TYR A 166 10.80 -6.45 -0.44
CA TYR A 166 11.60 -7.20 -1.41
C TYR A 166 13.09 -6.85 -1.31
N TYR A 167 13.93 -7.69 -1.90
CA TYR A 167 15.37 -7.50 -2.01
C TYR A 167 15.78 -7.49 -3.49
N ILE A 168 16.78 -6.69 -3.87
CA ILE A 168 17.28 -6.65 -5.24
C ILE A 168 18.62 -7.39 -5.28
N HIS A 169 18.70 -8.46 -6.06
CA HIS A 169 19.91 -9.25 -6.26
C HIS A 169 20.19 -9.42 -7.76
N ASN A 170 21.37 -9.01 -8.23
CA ASN A 170 21.76 -9.07 -9.64
C ASN A 170 20.74 -8.46 -10.61
N GLY A 171 20.09 -7.36 -10.21
CA GLY A 171 19.07 -6.68 -11.01
C GLY A 171 17.68 -7.32 -10.98
N GLN A 172 17.50 -8.43 -10.27
CA GLN A 172 16.20 -9.10 -10.08
C GLN A 172 15.60 -8.77 -8.71
N ASN A 173 14.30 -8.51 -8.67
CA ASN A 173 13.56 -8.35 -7.41
C ASN A 173 13.16 -9.72 -6.86
N TYR A 174 13.38 -9.93 -5.56
CA TYR A 174 12.96 -11.10 -4.79
C TYR A 174 11.99 -10.66 -3.70
N TYR A 175 10.74 -11.09 -3.82
CA TYR A 175 9.63 -10.64 -2.99
C TYR A 175 9.50 -11.51 -1.75
N LEU A 176 9.69 -10.90 -0.57
CA LEU A 176 9.90 -11.62 0.67
C LEU A 176 8.63 -11.75 1.48
N ASP A 177 7.94 -10.64 1.73
CA ASP A 177 6.80 -10.63 2.65
C ASP A 177 5.94 -9.36 2.50
N ILE A 178 4.76 -9.36 3.12
CA ILE A 178 3.98 -8.15 3.42
C ILE A 178 4.08 -7.79 4.91
N ALA A 179 4.11 -6.50 5.21
CA ALA A 179 4.16 -5.99 6.58
C ALA A 179 3.28 -4.77 6.78
N VAL A 180 2.70 -4.68 7.98
CA VAL A 180 1.95 -3.50 8.41
C VAL A 180 2.90 -2.30 8.42
N HIS A 181 2.50 -1.20 7.81
CA HIS A 181 3.33 0.01 7.71
C HIS A 181 3.83 0.57 9.07
N CYS A 182 3.14 0.27 10.18
CA CYS A 182 3.57 0.69 11.52
C CYS A 182 4.70 -0.18 12.10
N SER A 183 5.04 -1.31 11.47
CA SER A 183 6.11 -2.21 11.93
C SER A 183 7.50 -1.59 11.88
N ARG A 184 7.63 -0.34 11.39
CA ARG A 184 8.86 0.45 11.53
C ARG A 184 9.26 0.69 12.98
N GLN A 185 8.32 0.60 13.91
CA GLN A 185 8.58 0.78 15.33
C GLN A 185 9.38 -0.41 15.92
N ASP A 186 9.44 -1.55 15.21
CA ASP A 186 10.22 -2.73 15.59
C ASP A 186 10.89 -3.35 14.34
N GLU A 187 11.80 -2.58 13.74
CA GLU A 187 12.62 -3.05 12.61
C GLU A 187 13.39 -4.36 12.91
N PRO A 188 13.95 -4.58 14.11
CA PRO A 188 14.58 -5.85 14.47
C PRO A 188 13.63 -7.04 14.39
N ALA A 189 12.42 -6.96 14.97
CA ALA A 189 11.47 -8.07 14.90
C ALA A 189 11.00 -8.36 13.46
N LEU A 190 10.86 -7.31 12.64
CA LEU A 190 10.56 -7.49 11.22
C LEU A 190 11.72 -8.20 10.50
N LEU A 191 12.97 -7.83 10.75
CA LEU A 191 14.14 -8.49 10.18
C LEU A 191 14.20 -9.98 10.56
N GLU A 192 13.99 -10.29 11.84
CA GLU A 192 13.98 -11.67 12.34
C GLU A 192 12.87 -12.49 11.68
N ARG A 193 11.66 -11.91 11.52
CA ARG A 193 10.55 -12.56 10.81
C ARG A 193 10.90 -12.84 9.35
N LEU A 194 11.56 -11.90 8.67
CA LEU A 194 12.00 -12.07 7.28
C LEU A 194 13.06 -13.17 7.18
N ARG A 195 14.07 -13.17 8.06
CA ARG A 195 15.10 -14.23 8.13
C ARG A 195 14.47 -15.60 8.33
N ALA A 196 13.67 -15.76 9.37
CA ALA A 196 13.05 -17.03 9.74
C ALA A 196 12.19 -17.63 8.61
N SER A 197 11.55 -16.78 7.80
CA SER A 197 10.63 -17.23 6.75
C SER A 197 11.26 -17.35 5.36
N CYS A 198 12.32 -16.58 5.06
CA CYS A 198 12.83 -16.43 3.70
C CYS A 198 14.32 -16.75 3.55
N GLU A 199 15.14 -16.79 4.61
CA GLU A 199 16.60 -16.96 4.48
C GLU A 199 17.00 -18.32 3.89
N TRP A 200 16.23 -19.37 4.20
CA TRP A 200 16.46 -20.70 3.65
C TRP A 200 16.23 -20.76 2.13
N GLU A 201 15.40 -19.87 1.59
CA GLU A 201 15.03 -19.81 0.18
C GLU A 201 15.89 -18.79 -0.58
N PHE A 202 16.13 -17.63 0.03
CA PHE A 202 16.88 -16.51 -0.52
C PHE A 202 18.01 -16.08 0.43
N PRO A 203 19.05 -16.92 0.65
CA PRO A 203 20.10 -16.65 1.63
C PRO A 203 20.88 -15.37 1.32
N PHE A 204 21.04 -15.04 0.03
CA PHE A 204 21.71 -13.82 -0.44
C PHE A 204 21.04 -12.52 0.03
N ALA A 205 19.76 -12.54 0.42
CA ALA A 205 19.08 -11.36 0.94
C ALA A 205 19.46 -11.05 2.41
N PHE A 206 20.06 -12.00 3.11
CA PHE A 206 20.32 -11.96 4.56
C PHE A 206 21.80 -12.13 4.95
N SER A 207 22.67 -12.41 3.97
CA SER A 207 24.13 -12.45 4.10
C SER A 207 24.77 -11.07 4.24
#